data_AF-A0A497C0E3-F1
#
_entry.id   AF-A0A497C0E3-F1
#
_cell.length_a   1.000
_cell.length_b   1.000
_cell.length_c   1.000
_cell.angle_alpha   90.00
_cell.angle_beta   90.00
_cell.angle_gamma   90.00
#
_symmetry.space_group_name_H-M   'P 1'
#
loop_
_entity.id
_entity.type
_entity.pdbx_description
1 polymer ?
#
loop_
_entity_poly.entity_id
_entity_poly.type
_entity_poly.pdbx_seq_one_letter_code
_entity_poly.pdbx_strand_id
1 'polypeptide(L)'
;MSKKPESLFIQKVLKKLSPNYYAEKTHNQYRGGTPDLFVLGPSGLTLWLEFKWLPKLPAKHVLNLSELQLRWLKRAAGLDVPVGVVLGWKEGKDVRGAMFVVPSTWEQTHFREDL
;
A
#
# COMPACT_ATOMS: atom_id res chain seq x y z
N MET A 1 -20.74 -12.15 -0.68
CA MET A 1 -19.52 -12.03 -1.51
C MET A 1 -18.28 -12.20 -0.62
N SER A 2 -17.33 -13.05 -1.00
CA SER A 2 -16.08 -13.25 -0.23
C SER A 2 -15.25 -11.97 -0.24
N LYS A 3 -14.83 -11.48 0.94
CA LYS A 3 -13.97 -10.29 1.02
C LYS A 3 -12.59 -10.62 0.43
N LYS A 4 -12.12 -9.81 -0.52
CA LYS A 4 -10.77 -9.95 -1.08
C LYS A 4 -9.71 -9.88 0.05
N PRO A 5 -8.69 -10.75 0.05
CA PRO A 5 -7.66 -10.77 1.09
C PRO A 5 -6.99 -9.41 1.35
N GLU A 6 -6.76 -8.63 0.29
CA GLU A 6 -6.21 -7.27 0.36
C GLU A 6 -7.10 -6.32 1.16
N SER A 7 -8.41 -6.34 0.92
CA SER A 7 -9.36 -5.49 1.66
C SER A 7 -9.38 -5.82 3.16
N LEU A 8 -9.22 -7.11 3.52
CA LEU A 8 -9.08 -7.56 4.90
C LEU A 8 -7.74 -7.10 5.51
N PHE A 9 -6.66 -7.14 4.74
CA PHE A 9 -5.35 -6.66 5.17
C PHE A 9 -5.39 -5.16 5.48
N ILE A 10 -5.95 -4.33 4.58
CA ILE A 10 -6.12 -2.90 4.83
C ILE A 10 -6.91 -2.67 6.13
N GLN A 11 -7.99 -3.43 6.37
CA GLN A 11 -8.75 -3.33 7.62
C GLN A 11 -7.90 -3.66 8.86
N LYS A 12 -7.00 -4.66 8.78
CA LYS A 12 -6.07 -4.98 9.87
C LYS A 12 -5.08 -3.84 10.12
N VAL A 13 -4.58 -3.20 9.07
CA VAL A 13 -3.67 -2.04 9.19
C VAL A 13 -4.39 -0.85 9.81
N LEU A 14 -5.59 -0.52 9.34
CA LEU A 14 -6.40 0.57 9.91
C LEU A 14 -6.71 0.38 11.40
N LYS A 15 -6.97 -0.85 11.84
CA LYS A 15 -7.20 -1.17 13.26
C LYS A 15 -5.98 -0.94 14.16
N LYS A 16 -4.78 -0.91 13.59
CA LYS A 16 -3.52 -0.64 14.30
C LYS A 16 -3.13 0.84 14.25
N LEU A 17 -3.83 1.64 13.45
CA LEU A 17 -3.53 3.05 13.31
C LEU A 17 -3.90 3.77 14.61
N SER A 18 -3.02 4.67 15.06
CA SER A 18 -3.28 5.49 16.25
C SER A 18 -4.52 6.37 16.02
N PRO A 19 -5.37 6.59 17.04
CA PRO A 19 -6.57 7.41 16.92
C PRO A 19 -6.29 8.88 16.54
N ASN A 20 -5.03 9.34 16.69
CA ASN A 20 -4.60 10.66 16.26
C ASN A 20 -4.46 10.82 14.74
N TYR A 21 -4.65 9.74 13.98
CA TYR A 21 -4.64 9.75 12.53
C TYR A 21 -6.05 9.49 12.00
N TYR A 22 -6.48 10.35 11.08
CA TYR A 22 -7.61 10.09 10.21
C TYR A 22 -7.16 9.22 9.03
N ALA A 23 -7.96 8.24 8.65
CA ALA A 23 -7.70 7.44 7.46
C ALA A 23 -8.98 7.21 6.68
N GLU A 24 -8.90 7.40 5.36
CA GLU A 24 -10.03 7.28 4.45
C GLU A 24 -9.69 6.26 3.37
N LYS A 25 -10.53 5.23 3.25
CA LYS A 25 -10.46 4.30 2.13
C LYS A 25 -11.01 4.98 0.89
N THR A 26 -10.20 5.01 -0.15
CA THR A 26 -10.55 5.63 -1.43
C THR A 26 -11.02 4.56 -2.39
N HIS A 27 -12.25 4.71 -2.87
CA HIS A 27 -12.80 3.90 -3.94
C HIS A 27 -13.57 4.81 -4.90
N ASN A 28 -13.06 4.97 -6.12
CA ASN A 28 -13.72 5.77 -7.14
C ASN A 28 -14.02 4.88 -8.37
N GLN A 29 -15.29 4.58 -8.59
CA GLN A 29 -15.73 3.73 -9.70
C GLN A 29 -15.49 4.35 -11.10
N TYR A 30 -15.28 5.67 -11.17
CA TYR A 30 -15.10 6.39 -12.43
C TYR A 30 -13.63 6.74 -12.74
N ARG A 31 -12.71 6.47 -11.80
CA ARG A 31 -11.27 6.78 -11.95
C ARG A 31 -10.43 5.63 -11.42
N GLY A 32 -9.71 4.97 -12.32
CA GLY A 32 -8.73 3.93 -11.97
C GLY A 32 -7.40 4.52 -11.49
N GLY A 33 -6.70 3.78 -10.63
CA GLY A 33 -5.32 4.06 -10.24
C GLY A 33 -5.12 4.99 -9.04
N THR A 34 -6.18 5.58 -8.49
CA THR A 34 -6.06 6.25 -7.18
C THR A 34 -5.65 5.21 -6.13
N PRO A 35 -4.68 5.50 -5.25
CA PRO A 35 -4.29 4.61 -4.17
C PRO A 35 -5.48 4.19 -3.30
N ASP A 36 -5.37 3.08 -2.57
CA ASP A 36 -6.48 2.51 -1.79
C ASP A 36 -6.81 3.28 -0.50
N LEU A 37 -5.84 4.03 0.05
CA LEU A 37 -5.99 4.69 1.33
C LEU A 37 -5.30 6.06 1.37
N PHE A 38 -6.00 7.05 1.91
CA PHE A 38 -5.44 8.32 2.34
C PHE A 38 -5.34 8.37 3.86
N VAL A 39 -4.24 8.90 4.38
CA VAL A 39 -4.01 9.10 5.82
C VAL A 39 -3.66 10.57 6.07
N LEU A 40 -4.31 11.16 7.06
CA LEU A 40 -4.04 12.50 7.60
C LEU A 40 -3.67 12.37 9.07
N GLY A 41 -2.47 12.81 9.42
CA GLY A 41 -1.92 12.79 10.77
C GLY A 41 -1.81 14.18 11.39
N PRO A 42 -1.28 14.24 12.63
CA PRO A 42 -0.99 15.49 13.32
C PRO A 42 -0.08 16.41 12.51
N SER A 43 -0.18 17.72 12.75
CA SER A 43 0.63 18.75 12.11
C SER A 43 0.53 18.79 10.58
N GLY A 44 -0.57 18.28 10.01
CA GLY A 44 -0.81 18.28 8.56
C GLY A 44 -0.04 17.21 7.79
N LEU A 45 0.54 16.21 8.48
CA LEU A 45 1.18 15.08 7.83
C LEU A 45 0.16 14.33 6.96
N THR A 46 0.45 14.12 5.69
CA THR A 46 -0.41 13.35 4.79
C THR A 46 0.36 12.20 4.18
N LEU A 47 -0.34 11.12 3.83
CA LEU A 47 0.24 9.97 3.16
C LEU A 47 -0.81 9.24 2.33
N TRP A 48 -0.47 8.95 1.08
CA TRP A 48 -1.26 8.03 0.24
C TRP A 48 -0.64 6.64 0.22
N LEU A 49 -1.46 5.61 0.37
CA LEU A 49 -1.02 4.22 0.42
C LEU A 49 -1.78 3.38 -0.60
N GLU A 50 -1.03 2.70 -1.45
CA GLU A 50 -1.52 1.64 -2.32
C GLU A 50 -1.18 0.28 -1.68
N PHE A 51 -2.14 -0.63 -1.60
CA PHE A 51 -1.96 -1.92 -0.95
C PHE A 51 -1.88 -3.05 -1.96
N LYS A 52 -1.02 -4.02 -1.65
CA LYS A 52 -0.86 -5.25 -2.42
C LYS A 52 -0.85 -6.44 -1.49
N TRP A 53 -1.38 -7.57 -1.95
CA TRP A 53 -1.45 -8.78 -1.16
C TRP A 53 -0.90 -10.01 -1.89
N LEU A 54 -0.02 -10.74 -1.21
CA LEU A 54 0.46 -12.05 -1.65
C LEU A 54 0.00 -13.13 -0.66
N PRO A 55 -0.57 -14.26 -1.11
CA PRO A 55 -0.92 -15.37 -0.22
C PRO A 55 0.29 -15.92 0.54
N LYS A 56 1.48 -15.88 -0.07
CA LYS A 56 2.78 -16.24 0.48
C LYS A 56 3.83 -15.36 -0.20
N LEU A 57 4.83 -14.89 0.56
CA LEU A 57 5.94 -14.13 0.00
C LEU A 57 6.94 -15.09 -0.68
N PRO A 58 7.16 -15.01 -2.01
CA PRO A 58 8.18 -15.79 -2.69
C PRO A 58 9.57 -15.18 -2.47
N ALA A 59 10.64 -15.95 -2.74
CA ALA A 59 12.02 -15.48 -2.57
C ALA A 59 12.33 -14.23 -3.42
N LYS A 60 11.75 -14.15 -4.61
CA LYS A 60 11.85 -13.02 -5.55
C LYS A 60 10.46 -12.54 -5.91
N HIS A 61 10.17 -11.24 -5.77
CA HIS A 61 8.85 -10.67 -6.05
C HIS A 61 8.93 -9.26 -6.64
N VAL A 62 7.79 -8.81 -7.17
CA VAL A 62 7.53 -7.43 -7.60
C VAL A 62 6.22 -6.98 -6.95
N LEU A 63 6.00 -5.66 -6.85
CA LEU A 63 4.81 -5.12 -6.19
C LEU A 63 3.52 -5.25 -7.02
N ASN A 64 3.60 -5.60 -8.31
CA ASN A 64 2.44 -5.77 -9.20
C ASN A 64 1.47 -4.57 -9.21
N LEU A 65 2.02 -3.37 -9.33
CA LEU A 65 1.24 -2.15 -9.58
C LEU A 65 0.73 -2.14 -11.02
N SER A 66 -0.53 -1.79 -11.21
CA SER A 66 -1.03 -1.47 -12.56
C SER A 66 -0.40 -0.17 -13.07
N GLU A 67 -0.39 0.01 -14.40
CA GLU A 67 0.15 1.22 -15.02
C GLU A 67 -0.51 2.51 -14.50
N LEU A 68 -1.83 2.49 -14.25
CA LEU A 68 -2.55 3.65 -13.73
C LEU A 68 -2.15 3.98 -12.28
N GLN A 69 -1.98 2.96 -11.43
CA GLN A 69 -1.51 3.14 -10.05
C GLN A 69 -0.09 3.71 -10.03
N LEU A 70 0.81 3.12 -10.82
CA LEU A 70 2.17 3.59 -10.93
C LEU A 70 2.25 5.03 -11.44
N ARG A 71 1.47 5.36 -12.48
CA ARG A 71 1.38 6.73 -13.01
C ARG A 71 0.90 7.72 -11.94
N TRP A 72 -0.11 7.34 -11.15
CA TRP A 72 -0.63 8.17 -10.08
C TRP A 72 0.43 8.41 -9.00
N LEU A 73 1.04 7.34 -8.51
CA LEU A 73 2.06 7.37 -7.46
C LEU A 73 3.30 8.16 -7.89
N LYS A 74 3.81 7.93 -9.10
CA LYS A 74 4.95 8.69 -9.65
C LYS A 74 4.65 10.18 -9.78
N ARG A 75 3.45 10.53 -10.27
CA ARG A 75 3.02 11.94 -10.37
C ARG A 75 2.97 12.59 -8.99
N ALA A 76 2.39 11.91 -8.00
CA ALA A 76 2.31 12.44 -6.63
C ALA A 76 3.71 12.60 -6.02
N ALA A 77 4.56 11.59 -6.13
CA ALA A 77 5.95 11.65 -5.67
C ALA A 77 6.75 12.77 -6.35
N GLY A 78 6.55 13.01 -7.64
CA GLY A 78 7.18 14.12 -8.38
C GLY A 78 6.68 15.51 -7.98
N LEU A 79 5.61 15.60 -7.19
CA LEU A 79 5.08 16.82 -6.58
C LEU A 79 5.38 16.88 -5.08
N ASP A 80 6.32 16.06 -4.60
CA ASP A 80 6.68 15.92 -3.18
C ASP A 80 5.51 15.55 -2.27
N VAL A 81 4.46 14.94 -2.83
CA VAL A 81 3.34 14.39 -2.06
C VAL A 81 3.79 13.04 -1.49
N PRO A 82 3.71 12.84 -0.16
CA PRO A 82 4.11 11.57 0.44
C PRO A 82 3.19 10.44 -0.02
N VAL A 83 3.81 9.38 -0.55
CA VAL A 83 3.14 8.20 -1.04
C VAL A 83 3.92 6.94 -0.67
N GLY A 84 3.24 5.80 -0.55
CA GLY A 84 3.87 4.52 -0.29
C GLY A 84 3.08 3.35 -0.84
N VAL A 85 3.77 2.23 -1.03
CA VAL A 85 3.15 0.95 -1.39
C VAL A 85 3.31 0.00 -0.21
N VAL A 86 2.23 -0.63 0.22
CA VAL A 86 2.25 -1.59 1.34
C VAL A 86 2.00 -2.99 0.79
N LEU A 87 2.99 -3.86 0.91
CA LEU A 87 2.86 -5.27 0.56
C LEU A 87 2.53 -6.08 1.82
N GLY A 88 1.42 -6.79 1.82
CA GLY A 88 1.06 -7.75 2.87
C GLY A 88 1.15 -9.19 2.41
N TRP A 89 1.49 -10.10 3.33
CA TRP A 89 1.47 -11.53 3.08
C TRP A 89 1.14 -12.37 4.31
N LYS A 90 0.83 -13.66 4.11
CA LYS A 90 0.77 -14.64 5.21
C LYS A 90 2.13 -15.30 5.43
N GLU A 91 2.48 -15.44 6.70
CA GLU A 91 3.62 -16.23 7.16
C GLU A 91 3.12 -17.22 8.22
N GLY A 92 2.89 -18.47 7.81
CA GLY A 92 2.21 -19.45 8.65
C GLY A 92 0.79 -19.00 9.02
N LYS A 93 0.55 -18.77 10.31
CA LYS A 93 -0.73 -18.26 10.84
C LYS A 93 -0.76 -16.72 10.92
N ASP A 94 0.38 -16.06 10.78
CA ASP A 94 0.53 -14.63 10.96
C ASP A 94 0.35 -13.85 9.67
N VAL A 95 0.08 -12.56 9.81
CA VAL A 95 0.08 -11.59 8.73
C VAL A 95 1.24 -10.63 8.93
N ARG A 96 2.08 -10.52 7.90
CA ARG A 96 3.22 -9.61 7.83
C ARG A 96 2.97 -8.54 6.77
N GLY A 97 3.75 -7.47 6.81
CA GLY A 97 3.76 -6.49 5.74
C GLY A 97 4.99 -5.59 5.78
N ALA A 98 5.33 -5.04 4.63
CA ALA A 98 6.41 -4.10 4.42
C ALA A 98 5.90 -2.88 3.64
N MET A 99 6.53 -1.72 3.86
CA MET A 99 6.16 -0.47 3.20
C MET A 99 7.33 0.07 2.38
N PHE A 100 7.05 0.39 1.12
CA PHE A 100 8.01 0.90 0.15
C PHE A 100 7.72 2.38 -0.11
N VAL A 101 8.53 3.26 0.47
CA VAL A 101 8.36 4.73 0.39
C VAL A 101 9.29 5.40 -0.63
N VAL A 102 10.20 4.63 -1.24
CA VAL A 102 11.15 5.16 -2.23
C VAL A 102 10.61 4.86 -3.64
N PRO A 103 10.26 5.88 -4.45
CA PRO A 103 9.60 5.66 -5.74
C PRO A 103 10.38 4.77 -6.71
N SER A 104 11.72 4.87 -6.70
CA SER A 104 12.58 4.07 -7.59
C SER A 104 12.51 2.58 -7.31
N THR A 105 12.02 2.16 -6.14
CA THR A 105 11.97 0.74 -5.76
C THR A 105 10.69 0.06 -6.25
N TRP A 106 9.63 0.79 -6.63
CA TRP A 106 8.31 0.18 -6.89
C TRP A 106 8.24 -0.71 -8.14
N GLU A 107 9.13 -0.49 -9.11
CA GLU A 107 9.23 -1.26 -10.34
C GLU A 107 10.36 -2.30 -10.28
N GLN A 108 11.13 -2.30 -9.19
CA GLN A 108 12.25 -3.21 -9.04
C GLN A 108 11.79 -4.58 -8.60
N THR A 109 12.68 -5.53 -8.78
CA THR A 109 12.56 -6.82 -8.11
C THR A 109 13.06 -6.69 -6.67
N HIS A 110 12.30 -7.24 -5.74
CA HIS A 110 12.65 -7.38 -4.34
C HIS A 110 12.94 -8.83 -3.97
N PHE A 111 13.75 -9.01 -2.93
CA PHE A 111 14.03 -10.30 -2.35
C PHE A 111 13.43 -10.40 -0.95
N ARG A 112 13.06 -11.62 -0.54
CA ARG A 112 12.39 -11.84 0.76
C ARG A 112 13.30 -11.53 1.94
N GLU A 113 14.57 -11.80 1.79
CA GLU A 113 15.62 -11.57 2.78
C GLU A 113 15.84 -10.10 3.13
N ASP A 114 15.36 -9.18 2.28
CA ASP A 114 15.44 -7.73 2.49
C ASP A 114 14.24 -7.18 3.31
N LEU A 115 13.26 -8.02 3.68
CA LEU A 115 11.98 -7.64 4.30
C LEU A 115 11.79 -8.12 5.75
#